data_AF-A0A2V6HAZ0-F1
#
_entry.id   AF-A0A2V6HAZ0-F1
#
_cell.length_a   1.000
_cell.length_b   1.000
_cell.length_c   1.000
_cell.angle_alpha   90.00
_cell.angle_beta   90.00
_cell.angle_gamma   90.00
#
_symmetry.space_group_name_H-M   'P 1'
#
loop_
_entity.id
_entity.type
_entity.pdbx_description
1 polymer ?
#
loop_
_entity_poly.entity_id
_entity_poly.type
_entity_poly.pdbx_seq_one_letter_code
_entity_poly.pdbx_strand_id
1 'polypeptide(L)'
;MQTPEVTAYLKTYCGWSAGVRAVLAKYNLPYAEKDIIQNPAFRWEMESKSGQPLSPCVEINGRMLADVSGEEVERYLVENKLVEGNDATTDVPTNAPCPNELHEGVVKLNL
;
A
#
# COMPACT_ATOMS: atom_id res chain seq x y z
N MET A 1 19.33 7.04 12.47
CA MET A 1 18.10 7.24 11.69
C MET A 1 17.15 6.14 12.10
N GLN A 2 15.93 6.47 12.55
CA GLN A 2 14.96 5.45 12.94
C GLN A 2 14.32 4.90 11.67
N THR A 3 14.55 3.62 11.39
CA THR A 3 13.88 2.92 10.30
C THR A 3 12.40 2.80 10.66
N PRO A 4 11.46 3.25 9.82
CA PRO A 4 10.04 3.12 10.13
C PRO A 4 9.64 1.65 10.21
N GLU A 5 8.81 1.32 11.19
CA GLU A 5 8.12 0.03 11.20
C GLU A 5 6.97 0.09 10.20
N VAL A 6 7.12 -0.61 9.09
CA VAL A 6 6.13 -0.70 8.02
C VAL A 6 5.61 -2.14 7.97
N THR A 7 4.31 -2.33 8.09
CA THR A 7 3.63 -3.61 7.87
C THR A 7 2.63 -3.45 6.73
N ALA A 8 2.88 -4.11 5.59
CA ALA A 8 2.04 -4.03 4.42
C ALA A 8 1.17 -5.30 4.31
N TYR A 9 -0.14 -5.13 4.42
CA TYR A 9 -1.15 -6.15 4.18
C TYR A 9 -1.52 -6.14 2.70
N LEU A 10 -0.99 -7.10 1.97
CA LEU A 10 -1.01 -7.12 0.51
C LEU A 10 -1.73 -8.37 -0.01
N LYS A 11 -2.32 -8.25 -1.20
CA LYS A 11 -2.82 -9.39 -1.95
C LYS A 11 -1.70 -9.92 -2.87
N THR A 12 -1.60 -11.24 -3.03
CA THR A 12 -0.63 -11.85 -3.95
C THR A 12 -0.83 -11.34 -5.39
N TYR A 13 -2.08 -11.18 -5.82
CA TYR A 13 -2.46 -10.80 -7.18
C TYR A 13 -3.32 -9.53 -7.18
N CYS A 14 -2.69 -8.37 -6.96
CA CYS A 14 -3.36 -7.07 -7.11
C CYS A 14 -2.36 -6.00 -7.58
N GLY A 15 -2.79 -5.15 -8.54
CA GLY A 15 -2.01 -4.03 -9.06
C GLY A 15 -1.60 -3.02 -8.00
N TRP A 16 -2.51 -2.65 -7.08
CA TRP A 16 -2.19 -1.69 -6.03
C TRP A 16 -1.22 -2.26 -5.01
N SER A 17 -1.34 -3.56 -4.71
CA SER A 17 -0.37 -4.25 -3.86
C SER A 17 1.02 -4.31 -4.50
N ALA A 18 1.09 -4.48 -5.83
CA ALA A 18 2.34 -4.42 -6.57
C ALA A 18 2.94 -3.00 -6.53
N GLY A 19 2.09 -1.97 -6.63
CA GLY A 19 2.52 -0.57 -6.50
C GLY A 19 3.16 -0.25 -5.15
N VAL A 20 2.55 -0.71 -4.05
CA VAL A 20 3.13 -0.57 -2.69
C VAL A 20 4.48 -1.28 -2.59
N ARG A 21 4.59 -2.52 -3.07
CA ARG A 21 5.87 -3.26 -3.09
C ARG A 21 6.96 -2.50 -3.85
N ALA A 22 6.61 -1.91 -4.98
CA ALA A 22 7.56 -1.18 -5.81
C ALA A 22 8.08 0.09 -5.14
N VAL A 23 7.21 0.86 -4.48
CA VAL A 23 7.63 2.03 -3.70
C VAL A 23 8.55 1.61 -2.56
N LEU A 24 8.14 0.61 -1.77
CA LEU A 24 8.95 0.16 -0.64
C LEU A 24 10.31 -0.40 -1.11
N ALA A 25 10.33 -1.11 -2.24
CA ALA A 25 11.56 -1.59 -2.87
C ALA A 25 12.44 -0.45 -3.42
N LYS A 26 11.85 0.58 -4.03
CA LYS A 26 12.53 1.79 -4.53
C LYS A 26 13.35 2.47 -3.43
N TYR A 27 12.78 2.60 -2.23
CA TYR A 27 13.46 3.19 -1.07
C TYR A 27 14.27 2.17 -0.25
N ASN A 28 14.33 0.91 -0.68
CA ASN A 28 14.94 -0.20 0.05
C ASN A 28 14.51 -0.26 1.53
N LEU A 29 13.25 0.07 1.80
CA LEU A 29 12.73 0.08 3.15
C LEU A 29 12.45 -1.35 3.62
N PRO A 30 12.84 -1.71 4.86
CA PRO A 30 12.37 -2.96 5.45
C PRO A 30 10.88 -2.83 5.77
N TYR A 31 10.08 -3.78 5.28
CA TYR A 31 8.66 -3.88 5.62
C TYR A 31 8.28 -5.34 5.88
N ALA A 32 7.33 -5.53 6.78
CA ALA A 32 6.69 -6.81 7.01
C ALA A 32 5.57 -6.99 5.98
N GLU A 33 5.79 -7.85 5.00
CA GLU A 33 4.74 -8.26 4.07
C GLU A 33 3.84 -9.31 4.71
N LYS A 34 2.55 -9.02 4.81
CA LYS A 34 1.51 -9.95 5.27
C LYS A 34 0.57 -10.23 4.11
N ASP A 35 0.70 -11.41 3.52
CA ASP A 35 -0.17 -11.82 2.43
C ASP A 35 -1.52 -12.32 2.96
N ILE A 36 -2.56 -11.53 2.76
CA ILE A 36 -3.91 -11.83 3.25
C ILE A 36 -4.63 -12.89 2.41
N ILE A 37 -4.11 -13.22 1.22
CA ILE A 37 -4.63 -14.29 0.36
C ILE A 37 -4.05 -15.63 0.82
N GLN A 38 -2.78 -15.66 1.18
CA GLN A 38 -2.12 -16.87 1.68
C GLN A 38 -2.55 -17.22 3.11
N ASN A 39 -2.79 -16.22 3.97
CA ASN A 39 -3.15 -16.47 5.36
C ASN A 39 -4.40 -15.67 5.80
N PRO A 40 -5.54 -16.34 6.05
CA PRO A 40 -6.77 -15.65 6.47
C PRO A 40 -6.65 -14.98 7.84
N ALA A 41 -5.69 -15.38 8.69
CA ALA A 41 -5.45 -14.70 9.96
C ALA A 41 -4.94 -13.27 9.76
N PHE A 42 -4.10 -13.02 8.74
CA PHE A 42 -3.63 -11.67 8.41
C PHE A 42 -4.75 -10.82 7.84
N ARG A 43 -5.67 -11.44 7.09
CA ARG A 43 -6.88 -10.77 6.61
C ARG A 43 -7.72 -10.28 7.79
N TRP A 44 -7.99 -11.14 8.76
CA TRP A 44 -8.74 -10.76 9.97
C TRP A 44 -8.04 -9.63 10.73
N GLU A 45 -6.72 -9.74 10.93
CA GLU A 45 -5.93 -8.72 11.62
C GLU A 45 -5.99 -7.37 10.90
N MET A 46 -5.85 -7.38 9.56
CA MET A 46 -6.03 -6.21 8.72
C MET A 46 -7.44 -5.62 8.91
N GLU A 47 -8.49 -6.44 8.78
CA GLU A 47 -9.89 -6.00 8.94
C GLU A 47 -10.14 -5.39 10.31
N SER A 48 -9.55 -5.96 11.37
CA SER A 48 -9.70 -5.46 12.74
C SER A 48 -8.95 -4.14 12.98
N LYS A 49 -7.76 -3.98 12.39
CA LYS A 49 -6.95 -2.75 12.51
C LYS A 49 -7.45 -1.62 11.61
N SER A 50 -7.85 -1.97 10.40
CA SER A 50 -8.27 -1.07 9.33
C SER A 50 -9.74 -0.67 9.44
N GLY A 51 -10.57 -1.56 10.03
CA GLY A 51 -12.02 -1.41 10.05
C GLY A 51 -12.68 -1.72 8.70
N GLN A 52 -11.92 -2.18 7.70
CA GLN A 52 -12.41 -2.47 6.36
C GLN A 52 -11.76 -3.70 5.71
N PRO A 53 -12.47 -4.38 4.80
CA PRO A 53 -11.96 -5.55 4.07
C PRO A 53 -11.12 -5.20 2.82
N LEU A 54 -10.97 -3.91 2.50
CA LEU A 54 -10.25 -3.46 1.32
C LEU A 54 -8.73 -3.61 1.50
N SER A 55 -8.03 -3.86 0.41
CA SER A 55 -6.57 -3.95 0.40
C SER A 55 -6.06 -3.33 -0.90
N PRO A 56 -4.94 -2.58 -0.86
CA PRO A 56 -3.86 -2.66 0.12
C PRO A 56 -4.13 -1.90 1.43
N CYS A 57 -3.60 -2.41 2.54
CA CYS A 57 -3.53 -1.66 3.79
C CYS A 57 -2.08 -1.67 4.29
N VAL A 58 -1.57 -0.53 4.77
CA VAL A 58 -0.19 -0.39 5.24
C VAL A 58 -0.19 0.28 6.61
N GLU A 59 0.38 -0.37 7.60
CA GLU A 59 0.61 0.20 8.93
C GLU A 59 2.02 0.78 8.99
N ILE A 60 2.15 2.07 9.30
CA ILE A 60 3.43 2.79 9.38
C ILE A 60 3.54 3.43 10.76
N ASN A 61 4.51 3.02 11.58
CA ASN A 61 4.69 3.49 12.96
C ASN A 61 3.39 3.43 13.80
N GLY A 62 2.60 2.37 13.62
CA GLY A 62 1.31 2.20 14.30
C GLY A 62 0.14 3.00 13.71
N ARG A 63 0.37 3.79 12.65
CA ARG A 63 -0.72 4.40 11.88
C ARG A 63 -1.15 3.49 10.74
N MET A 64 -2.39 3.02 10.78
CA MET A 64 -2.98 2.22 9.72
C MET A 64 -3.43 3.11 8.56
N LEU A 65 -2.89 2.89 7.37
CA LEU A 65 -3.33 3.47 6.11
C LEU A 65 -4.12 2.42 5.34
N ALA A 66 -5.42 2.65 5.22
CA ALA A 66 -6.38 1.72 4.65
C ALA A 66 -6.75 2.17 3.23
N ASP A 67 -6.88 1.24 2.28
CA ASP A 67 -7.23 1.55 0.87
C ASP A 67 -6.27 2.56 0.22
N VAL A 68 -4.96 2.28 0.33
CA VAL A 68 -3.93 3.17 -0.22
C VAL A 68 -3.20 2.54 -1.39
N SER A 69 -2.82 3.38 -2.34
CA SER A 69 -1.94 3.00 -3.45
C SER A 69 -0.45 3.23 -3.10
N GLY A 70 0.46 2.73 -3.93
CA GLY A 70 1.90 2.95 -3.73
C GLY A 70 2.27 4.43 -3.66
N GLU A 71 1.66 5.27 -4.51
CA GLU A 71 1.90 6.72 -4.52
C GLU A 71 1.51 7.39 -3.19
N GLU A 72 0.40 6.96 -2.58
CA GLU A 72 -0.03 7.51 -1.29
C GLU A 72 0.90 7.08 -0.16
N VAL A 73 1.35 5.83 -0.17
CA VAL A 73 2.35 5.34 0.78
C VAL A 73 3.65 6.12 0.65
N GLU A 74 4.13 6.35 -0.58
CA GLU A 74 5.31 7.18 -0.84
C GLU A 74 5.16 8.58 -0.26
N ARG A 75 4.05 9.24 -0.58
CA ARG A 75 3.76 10.59 -0.09
C ARG A 75 3.78 10.64 1.43
N TYR A 76 3.13 9.68 2.09
CA TYR A 76 3.12 9.59 3.54
C TYR A 76 4.54 9.44 4.11
N LEU A 77 5.37 8.59 3.51
CA LEU A 77 6.76 8.40 3.94
C LEU A 77 7.57 9.69 3.82
N VAL A 78 7.41 10.44 2.73
CA VAL A 78 8.09 11.73 2.50
C VAL A 78 7.60 12.80 3.47
N GLU A 79 6.27 12.93 3.64
CA GLU A 79 5.65 13.90 4.55
C GLU A 79 6.08 13.68 6.01
N ASN A 80 6.20 12.42 6.43
CA ASN A 80 6.66 12.05 7.76
C ASN A 80 8.19 12.02 7.89
N LYS A 81 8.92 12.44 6.85
CA LYS A 81 10.40 12.46 6.80
C LYS A 81 11.04 11.11 7.09
N LEU A 82 10.37 10.04 6.70
CA LEU A 82 10.82 8.65 6.83
C LEU A 82 11.73 8.25 5.66
N VAL A 83 11.53 8.88 4.51
CA VAL A 83 12.39 8.79 3.32
C VAL A 83 12.69 10.17 2.79
N GLU A 84 13.82 10.34 2.09
CA GLU A 84 14.05 11.52 1.27
C GLU A 84 13.18 11.45 0.02
N GLY A 85 12.35 12.48 -0.20
CA GLY A 85 11.54 12.58 -1.40
C GLY A 85 12.42 12.48 -2.63
N ASN A 86 12.18 11.45 -3.42
CA ASN A 86 12.95 11.18 -4.61
C ASN A 86 12.01 11.12 -5.82
N ASP A 87 12.22 12.02 -6.77
CA ASP A 87 11.52 12.08 -8.07
C ASP A 87 11.79 10.86 -8.97
N ALA A 88 12.58 9.90 -8.50
CA ALA A 88 12.84 8.65 -9.23
C ALA A 88 11.53 7.94 -9.59
N THR A 89 11.27 7.76 -10.87
CA THR A 89 10.12 7.00 -11.35
C THR A 89 10.25 5.52 -10.96
N THR A 90 9.18 4.92 -10.45
CA THR A 90 9.10 3.46 -10.27
C THR A 90 8.88 2.80 -11.63
N ASP A 91 9.54 1.66 -11.85
CA ASP A 91 9.43 0.87 -13.10
C ASP A 91 8.03 0.29 -13.34
N VAL A 92 7.21 0.22 -12.29
CA VAL A 92 5.82 -0.27 -12.34
C VAL A 92 4.82 0.80 -11.94
N PRO A 93 3.58 0.75 -12.46
CA PRO A 93 2.52 1.66 -12.05
C PRO A 93 2.21 1.47 -10.55
N THR A 94 2.42 2.52 -9.78
CA THR A 94 2.21 2.56 -8.33
C THR A 94 0.74 2.69 -7.94
N ASN A 95 -0.10 3.06 -8.90
CA ASN A 95 -1.55 3.15 -8.78
C ASN A 95 -2.26 2.40 -9.92
N ALA A 96 -2.04 1.09 -9.98
CA ALA A 96 -2.76 0.21 -10.89
C ALA A 96 -3.88 -0.54 -10.16
N PRO A 97 -5.14 -0.53 -10.63
CA PRO A 97 -6.22 -1.27 -9.99
C PRO A 97 -5.96 -2.78 -9.98
N CYS A 98 -6.57 -3.52 -9.06
CA CYS A 98 -6.54 -4.98 -9.13
C CYS A 98 -7.36 -5.46 -10.36
N PRO A 99 -6.93 -6.53 -11.07
CA PRO A 99 -7.62 -7.01 -12.28
C PRO A 99 -9.09 -7.42 -12.08
N ASN A 100 -9.51 -7.65 -10.83
CA ASN A 100 -10.89 -8.03 -10.46
C ASN A 100 -11.59 -6.96 -9.59
N GLU A 101 -10.94 -5.83 -9.31
CA GLU A 101 -11.45 -4.77 -8.44
C GLU A 101 -11.48 -3.48 -9.26
N LEU A 102 -12.55 -3.33 -10.05
CA LEU A 102 -13.03 -2.01 -10.49
C LEU A 102 -13.45 -1.27 -9.22
N HIS A 103 -12.51 -0.61 -8.57
CA HIS A 103 -12.89 0.42 -7.63
C HIS A 103 -13.59 1.51 -8.45
N GLU A 104 -14.81 1.87 -8.06
CA GLU A 104 -15.66 2.91 -8.64
C GLU A 104 -15.08 4.33 -8.47
N GLY A 105 -13.79 4.51 -8.78
CA GLY A 105 -13.05 5.75 -8.58
C GLY A 105 -12.90 6.64 -9.81
N VAL A 106 -13.44 6.25 -10.98
CA VAL A 106 -13.53 7.17 -12.14
C VAL A 106 -14.82 6.92 -12.93
N VAL A 107 -15.98 7.19 -12.32
CA VAL A 107 -17.13 7.60 -13.13
C VAL A 107 -16.86 9.05 -13.56
N LYS A 108 -16.08 9.24 -14.63
CA LYS A 108 -16.18 10.47 -15.42
C LYS A 108 -17.54 10.41 -16.13
N LEU A 109 -18.58 10.83 -15.42
CA LEU A 109 -19.82 11.27 -16.05
C LEU A 109 -19.50 12.59 -16.75
N ASN A 110 -18.95 12.51 -17.96
CA ASN A 110 -19.01 13.64 -18.87
C ASN A 110 -20.45 13.69 -19.37
N LEU A 111 -21.24 14.56 -18.73
CA LEU A 111 -22.54 15.03 -19.24
C LEU A 111 -22.37 15.67 -20.62
#